data_AF-A0A843M0I0-F1
#
_entry.id   AF-A0A843M0I0-F1
#
_cell.length_a   1.000
_cell.length_b   1.000
_cell.length_c   1.000
_cell.angle_alpha   90.00
_cell.angle_beta   90.00
_cell.angle_gamma   90.00
#
_symmetry.space_group_name_H-M   'P 1'
#
loop_
_entity.id
_entity.type
_entity.pdbx_description
1 polymer ?
#
loop_
_entity_poly.entity_id
_entity_poly.type
_entity_poly.pdbx_seq_one_letter_code
_entity_poly.pdbx_strand_id
1 'polypeptide(L)'
;TKKSMQLAKEIVEYNTSENIDAVVAVNSEALDAILKSAGTLDVNGTQMNASGIDIIREEQYTGGQTRGAAVMDIVKAAGHAASDPLKKAEMVNAALDQYSKGNIVMDPPGAFVGLLASKGINNLI
;
A
#
# COMPACT_ATOMS: atom_id res chain seq x y z
N THR A 1 11.56 1.36 -14.90
CA THR A 1 10.52 1.79 -13.94
C THR A 1 9.69 2.97 -14.45
N LYS A 2 10.27 4.15 -14.73
CA LYS A 2 9.49 5.34 -15.15
C LYS A 2 8.55 5.14 -16.35
N LYS A 3 9.06 4.60 -17.46
CA LYS A 3 8.23 4.29 -18.66
C LYS A 3 7.08 3.33 -18.34
N SER A 4 7.32 2.31 -17.51
CA SER A 4 6.29 1.35 -17.10
C SER A 4 5.21 2.01 -16.23
N MET A 5 5.58 2.93 -15.34
CA MET A 5 4.62 3.69 -14.52
C MET A 5 3.79 4.66 -15.35
N GLN A 6 4.38 5.33 -16.35
CA GLN A 6 3.64 6.18 -17.29
C GLN A 6 2.63 5.38 -18.10
N LEU A 7 3.04 4.21 -18.65
CA LEU A 7 2.13 3.33 -19.37
C LEU A 7 1.00 2.83 -18.46
N ALA A 8 1.30 2.46 -17.21
CA ALA A 8 0.28 2.05 -16.25
C ALA A 8 -0.73 3.17 -15.97
N LYS A 9 -0.25 4.41 -15.80
CA LYS A 9 -1.10 5.61 -15.70
C LYS A 9 -2.00 5.75 -16.93
N GLU A 10 -1.43 5.80 -18.13
CA GLU A 10 -2.17 5.99 -19.38
C GLU A 10 -3.24 4.91 -19.58
N ILE A 11 -2.93 3.64 -19.27
CA ILE A 11 -3.90 2.54 -19.34
C ILE A 11 -5.06 2.77 -18.39
N VAL A 12 -4.80 3.15 -17.14
CA VAL A 12 -5.88 3.38 -16.16
C VAL A 12 -6.72 4.58 -16.57
N GLU A 13 -6.10 5.72 -16.89
CA GLU A 13 -6.81 6.94 -17.32
C GLU A 13 -7.69 6.68 -18.55
N TYR A 14 -7.20 5.89 -19.50
CA TYR A 14 -7.98 5.51 -20.68
C TYR A 14 -9.21 4.66 -20.34
N ASN A 15 -9.09 3.73 -19.37
CA ASN A 15 -10.18 2.83 -19.01
C ASN A 15 -11.18 3.43 -18.00
N THR A 16 -10.75 4.37 -17.16
CA THR A 16 -11.61 4.97 -16.12
C THR A 16 -12.11 6.36 -16.48
N SER A 17 -11.52 7.01 -17.48
CA SER A 17 -11.74 8.44 -17.79
C SER A 17 -11.40 9.38 -16.62
N GLU A 18 -10.61 8.92 -15.66
CA GLU A 18 -10.09 9.74 -14.56
C GLU A 18 -8.68 10.22 -14.88
N ASN A 19 -8.27 11.35 -14.30
CA ASN A 19 -6.88 11.80 -14.36
C ASN A 19 -6.12 11.33 -13.12
N ILE A 20 -4.92 10.79 -13.29
CA ILE A 20 -4.09 10.26 -12.21
C ILE A 20 -2.96 11.25 -11.91
N ASP A 21 -3.02 11.88 -10.74
CA ASP A 21 -2.00 12.87 -10.33
C ASP A 21 -0.62 12.26 -10.09
N ALA A 22 -0.58 11.04 -9.55
CA ALA A 22 0.67 10.36 -9.23
C ALA A 22 0.55 8.83 -9.24
N VAL A 23 1.66 8.16 -9.58
CA VAL A 23 1.77 6.69 -9.55
C VAL A 23 2.80 6.30 -8.51
N VAL A 24 2.45 5.37 -7.62
CA VAL A 24 3.36 4.78 -6.63
C VAL A 24 3.57 3.31 -6.97
N ALA A 25 4.82 2.93 -7.25
CA ALA A 25 5.24 1.55 -7.39
C ALA A 25 5.84 1.06 -6.06
N VAL A 26 5.33 -0.06 -5.55
CA VAL A 26 5.73 -0.68 -4.28
C VAL A 26 6.13 -2.12 -4.55
N ASN A 27 7.33 -2.54 -4.15
CA ASN A 27 7.73 -3.94 -4.25
C ASN A 27 7.28 -4.76 -3.03
N SER A 28 7.49 -6.08 -3.08
CA SER A 28 7.11 -6.99 -2.00
C SER A 28 7.83 -6.67 -0.68
N GLU A 29 9.08 -6.22 -0.71
CA GLU A 29 9.84 -5.88 0.51
C GLU A 29 9.24 -4.68 1.25
N ALA A 30 8.88 -3.63 0.51
CA ALA A 30 8.21 -2.47 1.09
C ALA A 30 6.85 -2.86 1.66
N LEU A 31 6.09 -3.67 0.94
CA LEU A 31 4.77 -4.13 1.37
C LEU A 31 4.86 -4.96 2.65
N ASP A 32 5.80 -5.92 2.71
CA ASP A 32 6.11 -6.70 3.92
C ASP A 32 6.42 -5.80 5.13
N ALA A 33 7.29 -4.81 4.96
CA ALA A 33 7.73 -3.96 6.05
C ALA A 33 6.58 -3.11 6.60
N ILE A 34 5.74 -2.55 5.72
CA ILE A 34 4.58 -1.76 6.11
C ILE A 34 3.56 -2.64 6.85
N LEU A 35 3.25 -3.83 6.33
CA LEU A 35 2.28 -4.72 6.98
C LEU A 35 2.77 -5.23 8.33
N LYS A 36 4.06 -5.60 8.44
CA LYS A 36 4.69 -6.01 9.71
C LYS A 36 4.64 -4.90 10.75
N SER A 37 4.81 -3.64 10.34
CA SER A 37 4.74 -2.49 11.26
C SER A 37 3.33 -2.23 11.80
N ALA A 38 2.28 -2.68 11.12
CA ALA A 38 0.90 -2.59 11.62
C ALA A 38 0.59 -3.65 12.71
N GLY A 39 1.49 -4.60 12.92
CA GLY A 39 1.28 -5.79 13.74
C GLY A 39 0.27 -6.74 13.09
N THR A 40 -0.54 -7.38 13.92
CA THR A 40 -1.56 -8.32 13.45
C THR A 40 -2.72 -7.56 12.79
N LEU A 41 -3.10 -7.97 11.59
CA LEU A 41 -4.20 -7.39 10.82
C LEU A 41 -5.46 -8.25 10.96
N ASP A 42 -6.61 -7.60 11.06
CA ASP A 42 -7.91 -8.28 10.98
C ASP A 42 -8.37 -8.33 9.52
N VAL A 43 -8.27 -9.52 8.92
CA VAL A 43 -8.74 -9.79 7.56
C VAL A 43 -10.01 -10.64 7.68
N ASN A 44 -11.17 -10.03 7.42
CA ASN A 44 -12.48 -10.69 7.46
C ASN A 44 -12.77 -11.45 8.77
N GLY A 45 -12.38 -10.88 9.93
CA GLY A 45 -12.59 -11.46 11.26
C GLY A 45 -11.49 -12.41 11.73
N THR A 46 -10.43 -12.59 10.93
CA THR A 46 -9.27 -13.42 11.28
C THR A 46 -8.05 -12.56 11.53
N GLN A 47 -7.45 -12.68 12.72
CA GLN A 47 -6.18 -12.04 13.02
C GLN A 47 -5.03 -12.79 12.35
N MET A 48 -4.31 -12.10 11.48
CA MET A 48 -3.17 -12.67 10.76
C MET A 48 -1.98 -11.71 10.67
N ASN A 49 -0.78 -12.26 10.65
CA ASN A 49 0.44 -11.53 10.29
C ASN A 49 0.55 -11.56 8.75
N ALA A 50 0.07 -10.52 8.08
CA ALA A 50 0.12 -10.46 6.62
C ALA A 50 1.56 -10.19 6.14
N SER A 51 2.02 -10.98 5.18
CA SER A 51 3.25 -10.72 4.41
C SER A 51 2.87 -10.33 2.99
N GLY A 52 3.54 -9.34 2.40
CA GLY A 52 3.38 -8.95 1.01
C GLY A 52 3.61 -10.10 0.03
N ILE A 53 4.49 -11.05 0.37
CA ILE A 53 4.65 -12.29 -0.41
C ILE A 53 3.41 -13.19 -0.38
N ASP A 54 2.67 -13.24 0.74
CA ASP A 54 1.42 -14.01 0.86
C ASP A 54 0.28 -13.36 0.06
N ILE A 55 0.37 -12.04 -0.18
CA ILE A 55 -0.55 -11.30 -1.05
C ILE A 55 -0.29 -11.61 -2.53
N ILE A 56 0.98 -11.82 -2.89
CA ILE A 56 1.41 -11.96 -4.29
C ILE A 56 1.40 -13.43 -4.74
N ARG A 57 1.63 -14.39 -3.83
CA ARG A 57 1.69 -15.83 -4.15
C ARG A 57 0.30 -16.48 -4.10
N GLU A 58 0.11 -17.37 -5.06
CA GLU A 58 -1.14 -17.89 -5.62
C GLU A 58 -1.95 -18.85 -4.71
N GLU A 59 -1.47 -19.15 -3.50
CA GLU A 59 -1.93 -20.31 -2.76
C GLU A 59 -2.93 -19.96 -1.66
N GLN A 60 -4.21 -20.21 -1.99
CA GLN A 60 -5.22 -20.73 -1.06
C GLN A 60 -5.80 -19.76 -0.02
N TYR A 61 -6.39 -18.64 -0.46
CA TYR A 61 -7.59 -18.18 0.24
C TYR A 61 -8.77 -19.08 -0.15
N THR A 62 -9.12 -19.97 0.76
CA THR A 62 -10.21 -20.95 0.66
C THR A 62 -11.53 -20.26 0.31
N GLY A 63 -12.14 -20.61 -0.83
CA GLY A 63 -13.51 -20.16 -1.16
C GLY A 63 -13.77 -19.65 -2.58
N GLY A 64 -12.79 -19.67 -3.49
CA GLY A 64 -13.01 -19.30 -4.89
C GLY A 64 -13.03 -17.79 -5.18
N GLN A 65 -12.49 -16.97 -4.27
CA GLN A 65 -12.28 -15.54 -4.51
C GLN A 65 -11.20 -15.29 -5.58
N THR A 66 -11.35 -14.21 -6.34
CA THR A 66 -10.34 -13.77 -7.30
C THR A 66 -9.15 -13.16 -6.56
N ARG A 67 -7.95 -13.22 -7.16
CA ARG A 67 -6.73 -12.60 -6.60
C ARG A 67 -6.93 -11.13 -6.24
N GLY A 68 -7.66 -10.39 -7.07
CA GLY A 68 -7.97 -8.98 -6.82
C GLY A 68 -8.80 -8.75 -5.56
N ALA A 69 -9.71 -9.67 -5.22
CA ALA A 69 -10.51 -9.59 -4.00
C ALA A 69 -9.64 -9.81 -2.75
N ALA A 70 -8.73 -10.79 -2.77
CA ALA A 70 -7.81 -11.05 -1.66
C ALA A 70 -6.87 -9.86 -1.40
N VAL A 71 -6.32 -9.27 -2.48
CA VAL A 71 -5.51 -8.05 -2.37
C VAL A 71 -6.33 -6.91 -1.75
N MET A 72 -7.57 -6.72 -2.21
CA MET A 72 -8.45 -5.67 -1.71
C MET A 72 -8.79 -5.85 -0.22
N ASP A 73 -9.03 -7.07 0.25
CA ASP A 73 -9.35 -7.34 1.64
C ASP A 73 -8.18 -7.04 2.57
N ILE A 74 -6.94 -7.28 2.13
CA ILE A 74 -5.74 -6.91 2.90
C ILE A 74 -5.53 -5.39 2.89
N VAL A 75 -5.78 -4.72 1.77
CA VAL A 75 -5.73 -3.24 1.71
C VAL A 75 -6.77 -2.64 2.68
N LYS A 76 -7.98 -3.20 2.75
CA LYS A 76 -9.00 -2.77 3.72
C LYS A 76 -8.55 -3.02 5.16
N ALA A 77 -7.96 -4.19 5.45
CA ALA A 77 -7.47 -4.53 6.78
C ALA A 77 -6.33 -3.59 7.21
N ALA A 78 -5.37 -3.30 6.32
CA ALA A 78 -4.31 -2.32 6.56
C ALA A 78 -4.88 -0.91 6.77
N GLY A 79 -5.88 -0.52 5.96
CA GLY A 79 -6.59 0.75 6.14
C GLY A 79 -7.33 0.84 7.48
N HIS A 80 -7.93 -0.25 7.93
CA HIS A 80 -8.57 -0.35 9.25
C HIS A 80 -7.54 -0.27 10.38
N ALA A 81 -6.40 -0.97 10.27
CA ALA A 81 -5.32 -0.87 11.23
C ALA A 81 -4.75 0.56 11.33
N ALA A 82 -4.65 1.27 10.20
CA ALA A 82 -4.23 2.67 10.15
C ALA A 82 -5.27 3.67 10.72
N SER A 83 -6.44 3.21 11.16
CA SER A 83 -7.36 4.04 11.96
C SER A 83 -6.85 4.26 13.39
N ASP A 84 -5.99 3.37 13.89
CA ASP A 84 -5.23 3.58 15.12
C ASP A 84 -4.07 4.55 14.86
N PRO A 85 -3.99 5.71 15.55
CA PRO A 85 -2.94 6.69 15.34
C PRO A 85 -1.51 6.16 15.54
N LEU A 86 -1.32 5.23 16.49
CA LEU A 86 0.00 4.66 16.77
C LEU A 86 0.44 3.75 15.63
N LYS A 87 -0.44 2.82 15.22
CA LYS A 87 -0.17 1.93 14.08
C LYS A 87 0.02 2.72 12.78
N LYS A 88 -0.78 3.77 12.58
CA LYS A 88 -0.62 4.68 11.44
C LYS A 88 0.77 5.31 11.42
N ALA A 89 1.27 5.79 12.56
CA ALA A 89 2.60 6.38 12.64
C ALA A 89 3.69 5.34 12.34
N GLU A 90 3.57 4.12 12.87
CA GLU A 90 4.50 3.01 12.60
C GLU A 90 4.52 2.63 11.10
N MET A 91 3.34 2.52 10.49
CA MET A 91 3.20 2.24 9.04
C MET A 91 3.78 3.35 8.17
N VAL A 92 3.57 4.61 8.53
CA VAL A 92 4.14 5.75 7.81
C VAL A 92 5.66 5.75 7.93
N ASN A 93 6.20 5.51 9.13
CA ASN A 93 7.65 5.42 9.34
C ASN A 93 8.27 4.27 8.54
N ALA A 94 7.63 3.11 8.51
CA ALA A 94 8.05 1.99 7.68
C ALA A 94 8.01 2.35 6.18
N ALA A 95 6.95 3.01 5.72
CA ALA A 95 6.84 3.44 4.32
C ALA A 95 7.94 4.46 3.94
N LEU A 96 8.27 5.41 4.83
CA LEU A 96 9.35 6.38 4.61
C LEU A 96 10.73 5.71 4.57
N ASP A 97 11.00 4.78 5.49
CA ASP A 97 12.22 3.98 5.47
C ASP A 97 12.37 3.19 4.16
N GLN A 98 11.30 2.53 3.70
CA GLN A 98 11.30 1.75 2.46
C GLN A 98 11.40 2.62 1.21
N TYR A 99 10.82 3.82 1.23
CA TYR A 99 11.01 4.83 0.20
C TYR A 99 12.49 5.26 0.11
N SER A 100 13.14 5.51 1.24
CA SER A 100 14.57 5.85 1.29
C SER A 100 15.47 4.74 0.75
N LYS A 101 15.04 3.48 0.88
CA LYS A 101 15.74 2.28 0.38
C LYS A 101 15.49 2.01 -1.10
N GLY A 102 14.62 2.77 -1.76
CA GLY A 102 14.26 2.58 -3.17
C GLY A 102 13.25 1.46 -3.43
N ASN A 103 12.66 0.89 -2.37
CA ASN A 103 11.62 -0.14 -2.46
C ASN A 103 10.23 0.43 -2.77
N ILE A 104 10.09 1.75 -2.64
CA ILE A 104 8.94 2.53 -3.10
C ILE A 104 9.43 3.61 -4.06
N VAL A 105 8.83 3.69 -5.25
CA VAL A 105 9.16 4.69 -6.28
C VAL A 105 7.88 5.43 -6.67
N MET A 106 7.99 6.74 -6.91
CA MET A 106 6.85 7.56 -7.31
C MET A 106 7.15 8.41 -8.55
N ASP A 107 6.12 8.66 -9.36
CA ASP A 107 6.12 9.66 -10.43
C ASP A 107 4.89 10.57 -10.29
N PRO A 108 5.05 11.90 -10.16
CA PRO A 108 6.32 12.63 -10.12
C PRO A 108 7.11 12.43 -8.80
N PRO A 109 8.46 12.54 -8.82
CA PRO A 109 9.28 12.47 -7.62
C PRO A 109 8.86 13.51 -6.57
N GLY A 110 8.91 13.16 -5.29
CA GLY A 110 8.59 14.08 -4.18
C GLY A 110 7.10 14.21 -3.83
N ALA A 111 6.18 13.78 -4.70
CA ALA A 111 4.75 13.75 -4.37
C ALA A 111 4.44 12.82 -3.18
N PHE A 112 5.29 11.81 -2.91
CA PHE A 112 5.05 10.81 -1.87
C PHE A 112 5.17 11.44 -0.47
N VAL A 113 6.21 12.24 -0.27
CA VAL A 113 6.41 12.99 0.98
C VAL A 113 5.31 14.02 1.16
N GLY A 114 4.87 14.69 0.09
CA GLY A 114 3.73 15.61 0.13
C GLY A 114 2.40 14.94 0.52
N LEU A 115 2.14 13.74 -0.01
CA LEU A 115 0.96 12.94 0.34
C LEU A 115 0.99 12.45 1.79
N LEU A 116 2.15 11.99 2.27
CA LEU A 116 2.30 11.56 3.66
C LEU A 116 2.22 12.74 4.64
N ALA A 117 2.83 13.88 4.31
CA ALA A 117 2.77 15.09 5.13
C ALA A 117 1.34 15.63 5.24
N SER A 118 0.60 15.72 4.13
CA SER A 118 -0.80 16.21 4.12
C SER A 118 -1.76 15.30 4.91
N LYS A 119 -1.49 13.98 4.97
CA LYS A 119 -2.33 13.02 5.71
C LYS A 119 -1.81 12.68 7.11
N GLY A 120 -0.59 13.06 7.45
CA GLY A 120 0.07 12.79 8.74
C GLY A 120 0.10 14.00 9.69
N ILE A 121 0.23 15.22 9.18
CA ILE A 121 0.40 16.43 10.03
C ILE A 121 -0.93 16.92 10.60
N ASN A 122 -2.07 16.66 9.97
CA ASN A 122 -3.39 17.07 10.48
C ASN A 122 -3.80 16.44 11.83
N ASN A 123 -3.01 15.51 12.37
CA ASN A 123 -3.25 14.90 13.70
C ASN A 123 -2.14 15.20 14.73
N LEU A 124 -1.17 16.07 14.42
CA LEU A 124 -0.05 16.42 15.31
C LEU A 124 -0.02 17.90 15.72
N ILE A 125 -1.07 18.65 15.40
CA ILE A 125 -1.31 20.03 15.86
C ILE A 125 -2.75 20.19 16.34
#